data_AF-A0A849J7B2-F1
#
_entry.id   AF-A0A849J7B2-F1
#
_cell.length_a   1.000
_cell.length_b   1.000
_cell.length_c   1.000
_cell.angle_alpha   90.00
_cell.angle_beta   90.00
_cell.angle_gamma   90.00
#
_symmetry.space_group_name_H-M   'P 1'
#
loop_
_entity.id
_entity.type
_entity.pdbx_description
1 polymer ?
#
loop_
_entity_poly.entity_id
_entity_poly.type
_entity_poly.pdbx_seq_one_letter_code
_entity_poly.pdbx_strand_id
1 'polypeptide(L)'
;MRKGLELLRKEGIVESRQGFGWYVVFKPVAQTLGRFATIEDQLDEIGVIARRKVLTSRRINPTGRLLEVLGGEDLLEVARLNLADGVPFARVTVWVPAFLGESFSLRDFEEKSFYQLLSESDYLKRPLTYATQTIAAVAMPEGDAKLLGVPSGSPALECERTTFDEGGFPVLYSESIFPGNRTVFVTELTSQVGSIAPSGLRLVD
;
A
#
# COMPACT_ATOMS: atom_id res chain seq x y z
N MET A 1 -23.72 -17.47 23.65
CA MET A 1 -22.62 -16.48 23.60
C MET A 1 -21.25 -17.05 23.96
N ARG A 2 -21.00 -17.53 25.20
CA ARG A 2 -19.68 -18.03 25.63
C ARG A 2 -19.09 -19.16 24.76
N LYS A 3 -19.90 -20.14 24.37
CA LYS A 3 -19.47 -21.24 23.46
C LYS A 3 -19.06 -20.76 22.06
N GLY A 4 -19.69 -19.71 21.53
CA GLY A 4 -19.36 -19.15 20.21
C GLY A 4 -18.04 -18.39 20.23
N LEU A 5 -17.79 -17.61 21.29
CA LEU A 5 -16.53 -16.89 21.47
C LEU A 5 -15.35 -17.83 21.74
N GLU A 6 -15.57 -18.94 22.46
CA GLU A 6 -14.56 -20.00 22.62
C GLU A 6 -14.23 -20.72 21.30
N LEU A 7 -15.22 -20.88 20.41
CA LEU A 7 -14.99 -21.44 19.08
C LEU A 7 -14.12 -20.50 18.24
N LEU A 8 -14.48 -19.21 18.21
CA LEU A 8 -13.69 -18.17 17.54
C LEU A 8 -12.28 -18.02 18.15
N ARG A 9 -12.12 -18.28 19.46
CA ARG A 9 -10.79 -18.33 20.12
C ARG A 9 -9.94 -19.46 19.62
N LYS A 10 -10.56 -20.64 19.49
CA LYS A 10 -9.91 -21.84 18.99
C LYS A 10 -9.51 -21.69 17.52
N GLU A 11 -10.25 -20.90 16.76
CA GLU A 11 -9.96 -20.50 15.37
C GLU A 11 -8.95 -19.34 15.27
N GLY A 12 -8.50 -18.77 16.40
CA GLY A 12 -7.54 -17.66 16.41
C GLY A 12 -8.14 -16.33 15.95
N ILE A 13 -9.46 -16.22 15.88
CA ILE A 13 -10.19 -15.03 15.43
C ILE A 13 -10.44 -14.07 16.59
N VAL A 14 -10.52 -14.58 17.83
CA VAL A 14 -10.66 -13.76 19.04
C VAL A 14 -9.73 -14.20 20.17
N GLU A 15 -9.35 -13.28 21.04
CA GLU A 15 -8.64 -13.52 22.29
C GLU A 15 -9.45 -13.02 23.47
N SER A 16 -9.35 -13.71 24.60
CA SER A 16 -9.95 -13.25 25.86
C SER A 16 -8.86 -12.67 26.78
N ARG A 17 -8.99 -11.41 27.21
CA ARG A 17 -8.18 -10.87 28.31
C ARG A 17 -9.01 -10.81 29.59
N GLN A 18 -8.47 -11.37 30.67
CA GLN A 18 -9.15 -11.39 31.98
C GLN A 18 -9.41 -9.95 32.44
N GLY A 19 -10.67 -9.64 32.77
CA GLY A 19 -11.11 -8.30 33.18
C GLY A 19 -11.47 -7.35 32.03
N PHE A 20 -11.24 -7.74 30.78
CA PHE A 20 -11.29 -6.85 29.61
C PHE A 20 -12.19 -7.38 28.47
N GLY A 21 -12.64 -8.63 28.55
CA GLY A 21 -13.58 -9.21 27.59
C GLY A 21 -12.88 -9.91 26.41
N TRP A 22 -13.55 -9.93 25.26
CA TRP A 22 -13.12 -10.61 24.04
C TRP A 22 -12.68 -9.61 22.98
N TYR A 23 -11.56 -9.88 22.31
CA TYR A 23 -10.91 -9.02 21.31
C TYR A 23 -10.76 -9.79 20.01
N VAL A 24 -10.91 -9.16 18.85
CA VAL A 24 -10.60 -9.81 17.57
C VAL A 24 -9.08 -9.85 17.39
N VAL A 25 -8.53 -11.04 17.17
CA VAL A 25 -7.12 -11.24 16.80
C VAL A 25 -7.03 -11.19 15.29
N PHE A 26 -6.92 -9.99 14.75
CA PHE A 26 -6.41 -9.85 13.39
C PHE A 26 -4.90 -9.72 13.54
N LYS A 27 -4.12 -10.70 13.05
CA LYS A 27 -2.67 -10.50 12.91
C LYS A 27 -2.49 -9.51 11.77
N PRO A 28 -2.01 -8.29 12.03
CA PRO A 28 -1.81 -7.33 10.95
C PRO A 28 -0.82 -7.90 9.95
N VAL A 29 -1.09 -7.71 8.67
CA VAL A 29 -0.13 -7.99 7.61
C VAL A 29 1.01 -6.99 7.77
N ALA A 30 2.21 -7.51 8.01
CA ALA A 30 3.41 -6.70 8.04
C ALA A 30 3.80 -6.31 6.62
N GLN A 31 4.04 -5.01 6.42
CA GLN A 31 4.58 -4.47 5.19
C GLN A 31 6.01 -3.99 5.44
N THR A 32 7.00 -4.69 4.89
CA THR A 32 8.41 -4.40 5.11
C THR A 32 8.83 -3.19 4.28
N LEU A 33 9.38 -2.16 4.93
CA LEU A 33 9.98 -0.99 4.30
C LEU A 33 11.48 -1.22 4.07
N GLY A 34 12.08 -0.36 3.24
CA GLY A 34 13.52 -0.44 2.92
C GLY A 34 13.86 -1.38 1.77
N ARG A 35 12.86 -1.98 1.12
CA ARG A 35 13.01 -2.74 -0.13
C ARG A 35 12.09 -2.18 -1.21
N PHE A 36 12.55 -2.21 -2.45
CA PHE A 36 11.74 -1.89 -3.62
C PHE A 36 10.86 -3.08 -4.01
N ALA A 37 9.90 -3.40 -3.14
CA ALA A 37 8.95 -4.49 -3.30
C ALA A 37 7.52 -3.93 -3.46
N THR A 38 6.66 -4.71 -4.08
CA THR A 38 5.22 -4.45 -4.18
C THR A 38 4.48 -5.01 -2.98
N ILE A 39 3.22 -4.59 -2.77
CA ILE A 39 2.33 -5.17 -1.75
C ILE A 39 2.23 -6.69 -1.96
N GLU A 40 2.21 -7.12 -3.22
CA GLU A 40 1.97 -8.51 -3.55
C GLU A 40 3.20 -9.38 -3.33
N ASP A 41 4.41 -8.88 -3.63
CA ASP A 41 5.65 -9.58 -3.26
C ASP A 41 5.69 -9.87 -1.75
N GLN A 42 5.23 -8.91 -0.94
CA GLN A 42 5.22 -9.04 0.52
C GLN A 42 4.13 -10.00 1.03
N LEU A 43 2.97 -10.06 0.36
CA LEU A 43 1.93 -11.03 0.69
C LEU A 43 2.35 -12.46 0.31
N ASP A 44 2.98 -12.62 -0.86
CA ASP A 44 3.49 -13.90 -1.33
C ASP A 44 4.60 -14.43 -0.40
N GLU A 45 5.50 -13.56 0.09
CA GLU A 45 6.56 -13.90 1.07
C GLU A 45 6.01 -14.53 2.36
N ILE A 46 4.80 -14.17 2.77
CA ILE A 46 4.13 -14.70 3.98
C ILE A 46 3.07 -15.76 3.66
N GLY A 47 2.98 -16.20 2.40
CA GLY A 47 2.07 -17.25 1.95
C GLY A 47 0.59 -16.84 1.87
N VAL A 48 0.31 -15.54 1.76
CA VAL A 48 -1.06 -15.00 1.65
C VAL A 48 -1.42 -14.83 0.18
N ILE A 49 -2.58 -15.33 -0.22
CA ILE A 49 -3.00 -15.28 -1.63
C ILE A 49 -3.51 -13.88 -1.96
N ALA A 50 -2.73 -13.14 -2.75
CA ALA A 50 -3.13 -11.85 -3.27
C ALA A 50 -4.13 -11.98 -4.43
N ARG A 51 -5.18 -11.16 -4.40
CA ARG A 51 -6.11 -10.94 -5.52
C ARG A 51 -6.37 -9.45 -5.67
N ARG A 52 -6.68 -9.01 -6.88
CA ARG A 52 -7.04 -7.62 -7.16
C ARG A 52 -8.36 -7.61 -7.92
N LYS A 53 -9.19 -6.61 -7.63
CA LYS A 53 -10.40 -6.31 -8.39
C LYS A 53 -10.33 -4.89 -8.89
N VAL A 54 -10.46 -4.68 -10.19
CA VAL A 54 -10.49 -3.32 -10.73
C VAL A 54 -11.81 -2.64 -10.32
N LEU A 55 -11.70 -1.43 -9.77
CA LEU A 55 -12.82 -0.58 -9.40
C LEU A 55 -13.09 0.45 -10.52
N THR A 56 -12.04 1.08 -11.02
CA THR A 56 -12.09 2.05 -12.12
C THR A 56 -10.83 1.96 -12.97
N SER A 57 -10.96 2.27 -14.25
CA SER A 57 -9.85 2.51 -15.18
C SER A 57 -10.28 3.60 -16.16
N ARG A 58 -9.54 4.72 -16.20
CA ARG A 58 -9.88 5.86 -17.05
C ARG A 58 -8.67 6.72 -17.37
N ARG A 59 -8.72 7.41 -18.51
CA ARG A 59 -7.81 8.51 -18.79
C ARG A 59 -8.27 9.77 -18.07
N ILE A 60 -7.34 10.52 -17.51
CA ILE A 60 -7.58 11.79 -16.83
C ILE A 60 -6.54 12.83 -17.24
N ASN A 61 -6.90 14.10 -17.14
CA ASN A 61 -5.94 15.20 -17.20
C ASN A 61 -5.40 15.42 -15.78
N PRO A 62 -4.07 15.48 -15.59
CA PRO A 62 -3.50 15.64 -14.26
C PRO A 62 -3.78 17.02 -13.68
N THR A 63 -4.08 17.06 -12.38
CA THR A 63 -4.27 18.30 -11.62
C THR A 63 -3.57 18.19 -10.26
N GLY A 64 -3.18 19.33 -9.68
CA GLY A 64 -2.59 19.37 -8.35
C GLY A 64 -1.36 18.46 -8.22
N ARG A 65 -1.37 17.57 -7.23
CA ARG A 65 -0.26 16.67 -6.94
C ARG A 65 0.16 15.79 -8.12
N LEU A 66 -0.78 15.30 -8.91
CA LEU A 66 -0.49 14.47 -10.09
C LEU A 66 0.28 15.26 -11.16
N LEU A 67 -0.10 16.53 -11.37
CA LEU A 67 0.57 17.42 -12.32
C LEU A 67 2.00 17.76 -11.84
N GLU A 68 2.17 17.98 -10.54
CA GLU A 68 3.48 18.22 -9.93
C GLU A 68 4.42 17.03 -10.04
N VAL A 69 3.90 15.80 -9.87
CA VAL A 69 4.71 14.58 -9.80
C VAL A 69 4.95 13.98 -11.18
N LEU A 70 3.90 13.84 -12.00
CA LEU A 70 3.96 13.12 -13.28
C LEU A 70 3.98 14.05 -14.51
N GLY A 71 3.86 15.36 -14.31
CA GLY A 71 3.84 16.33 -15.40
C GLY A 71 2.45 16.48 -16.06
N GLY A 72 2.42 17.16 -17.21
CA GLY A 72 1.20 17.66 -17.84
C GLY A 72 0.57 16.78 -18.93
N GLU A 73 1.07 15.57 -19.14
CA GLU A 73 0.49 14.62 -20.10
C GLU A 73 -0.76 13.93 -19.52
N ASP A 74 -1.64 13.44 -20.40
CA ASP A 74 -2.78 12.61 -19.96
C ASP A 74 -2.26 11.40 -19.17
N LEU A 75 -2.96 11.09 -18.07
CA LEU A 75 -2.63 9.95 -17.21
C LEU A 75 -3.67 8.85 -17.35
N LEU A 76 -3.23 7.60 -17.26
CA LEU A 76 -4.10 6.47 -16.98
C LEU A 76 -4.23 6.33 -15.45
N GLU A 77 -5.45 6.48 -14.94
CA GLU A 77 -5.82 6.17 -13.56
C GLU A 77 -6.42 4.77 -13.48
N VAL A 78 -5.94 3.95 -12.55
CA VAL A 78 -6.54 2.66 -12.23
C VAL A 78 -6.68 2.50 -10.72
N ALA A 79 -7.92 2.41 -10.24
CA ALA A 79 -8.21 2.07 -8.85
C ALA A 79 -8.55 0.59 -8.71
N ARG A 80 -7.95 -0.07 -7.72
CA ARG A 80 -8.11 -1.49 -7.43
C ARG A 80 -8.42 -1.70 -5.96
N LEU A 81 -9.26 -2.70 -5.69
CA LEU A 81 -9.40 -3.30 -4.37
C LEU A 81 -8.46 -4.51 -4.31
N ASN A 82 -7.45 -4.44 -3.46
CA ASN A 82 -6.56 -5.55 -3.18
C ASN A 82 -7.14 -6.41 -2.06
N LEU A 83 -7.06 -7.73 -2.21
CA LEU A 83 -7.53 -8.71 -1.27
C LEU A 83 -6.38 -9.62 -0.83
N ALA A 84 -6.37 -9.97 0.45
CA ALA A 84 -5.51 -10.94 1.09
C ALA A 84 -6.37 -12.10 1.57
N ASP A 85 -6.18 -13.30 1.01
CA ASP A 85 -7.02 -14.49 1.28
C ASP A 85 -8.52 -14.22 1.13
N GLY A 86 -8.88 -13.41 0.13
CA GLY A 86 -10.27 -13.03 -0.15
C GLY A 86 -10.84 -11.92 0.77
N VAL A 87 -10.07 -11.41 1.71
CA VAL A 87 -10.45 -10.28 2.57
C VAL A 87 -9.94 -8.97 1.98
N PRO A 88 -10.79 -7.92 1.80
CA PRO A 88 -10.32 -6.60 1.38
C PRO A 88 -9.21 -6.07 2.28
N PHE A 89 -8.05 -5.81 1.68
CA PHE A 89 -6.81 -5.47 2.37
C PHE A 89 -6.42 -4.01 2.15
N ALA A 90 -6.56 -3.50 0.93
CA ALA A 90 -6.23 -2.11 0.59
C ALA A 90 -7.04 -1.63 -0.61
N ARG A 91 -7.36 -0.34 -0.66
CA ARG A 91 -7.65 0.32 -1.94
C ARG A 91 -6.35 0.93 -2.43
N VAL A 92 -5.99 0.63 -3.68
CA VAL A 92 -4.79 1.16 -4.33
C VAL A 92 -5.23 1.88 -5.60
N THR A 93 -4.86 3.14 -5.76
CA THR A 93 -5.01 3.86 -7.02
C THR A 93 -3.64 4.19 -7.58
N VAL A 94 -3.48 3.91 -8.86
CA VAL A 94 -2.22 4.09 -9.58
C VAL A 94 -2.45 5.04 -10.74
N TRP A 95 -1.51 5.96 -10.94
CA TRP A 95 -1.44 6.85 -12.08
C TRP A 95 -0.11 6.66 -12.79
N VAL A 96 -0.18 6.55 -14.10
CA VAL A 96 0.98 6.51 -15.02
C VAL A 96 0.67 7.39 -16.23
N PRO A 97 1.68 7.95 -16.93
CA PRO A 97 1.48 8.52 -18.26
C PRO A 97 0.67 7.57 -19.15
N ALA A 98 -0.40 8.07 -19.78
CA ALA A 98 -1.40 7.23 -20.44
C ALA A 98 -0.79 6.36 -21.57
N PHE A 99 0.24 6.86 -22.24
CA PHE A 99 0.95 6.14 -23.29
C PHE A 99 1.62 4.84 -22.78
N LEU A 100 1.99 4.77 -21.49
CA LEU A 100 2.59 3.57 -20.89
C LEU A 100 1.56 2.46 -20.67
N GLY A 101 0.28 2.81 -20.61
CA GLY A 101 -0.81 1.90 -20.28
C GLY A 101 -1.72 1.51 -21.45
N GLU A 102 -1.42 1.92 -22.68
CA GLU A 102 -2.34 1.75 -23.82
C GLU A 102 -2.58 0.30 -24.21
N SER A 103 -1.61 -0.57 -23.97
CA SER A 103 -1.69 -1.99 -24.30
C SER A 103 -2.31 -2.85 -23.20
N PHE A 104 -2.58 -2.28 -22.01
CA PHE A 104 -3.07 -3.05 -20.88
C PHE A 104 -4.59 -3.12 -20.84
N SER A 105 -5.10 -4.32 -20.64
CA SER A 105 -6.52 -4.59 -20.41
C SER A 105 -6.87 -4.53 -18.93
N LEU A 106 -8.18 -4.51 -18.63
CA LEU A 106 -8.66 -4.64 -17.24
C LEU A 106 -8.17 -5.94 -16.58
N ARG A 107 -8.08 -7.02 -17.36
CA ARG A 107 -7.60 -8.31 -16.89
C ARG A 107 -6.13 -8.24 -16.47
N ASP A 108 -5.31 -7.52 -17.23
CA ASP A 108 -3.90 -7.32 -16.90
C ASP A 108 -3.74 -6.62 -15.55
N PHE A 109 -4.58 -5.62 -15.27
CA PHE A 109 -4.58 -4.90 -13.98
C PHE A 109 -5.01 -5.77 -12.79
N GLU A 110 -5.77 -6.84 -13.02
CA GLU A 110 -6.17 -7.80 -11.97
C GLU A 110 -5.08 -8.85 -11.74
N GLU A 111 -4.47 -9.34 -12.81
CA GLU A 111 -3.48 -10.43 -12.77
C GLU A 111 -2.08 -9.96 -12.34
N LYS A 112 -1.65 -8.76 -12.75
CA LYS A 112 -0.27 -8.30 -12.57
C LYS A 112 -0.15 -7.02 -11.75
N SER A 113 1.03 -6.82 -11.14
CA SER A 113 1.38 -5.53 -10.54
C SER A 113 1.70 -4.52 -11.64
N PHE A 114 1.55 -3.22 -11.35
CA PHE A 114 1.97 -2.19 -12.32
C PHE A 114 3.47 -2.25 -12.62
N TYR A 115 4.29 -2.71 -11.67
CA TYR A 115 5.72 -2.90 -11.89
C TYR A 115 5.99 -3.98 -12.94
N GLN A 116 5.28 -5.12 -12.85
CA GLN A 116 5.36 -6.18 -13.87
C GLN A 116 4.88 -5.68 -15.23
N LEU A 117 3.70 -5.07 -15.27
CA LEU A 117 3.11 -4.54 -16.52
C LEU A 117 4.04 -3.53 -17.19
N LEU A 118 4.54 -2.55 -16.44
CA LEU A 118 5.44 -1.53 -16.98
C LEU A 118 6.78 -2.13 -17.42
N SER A 119 7.31 -3.14 -16.72
CA SER A 119 8.56 -3.81 -17.12
C SER A 119 8.42 -4.63 -18.41
N GLU A 120 7.21 -5.11 -18.71
CA GLU A 120 6.88 -5.83 -19.95
C GLU A 120 6.47 -4.88 -21.09
N SER A 121 6.33 -3.58 -20.82
CA SER A 121 5.89 -2.58 -21.79
C SER A 121 7.03 -2.12 -22.69
N ASP A 122 6.84 -2.21 -24.01
CA ASP A 122 7.78 -1.67 -25.01
C ASP A 122 7.93 -0.13 -24.92
N TYR A 123 7.01 0.55 -24.23
CA TYR A 123 7.03 2.00 -24.06
C TYR A 123 7.96 2.46 -22.94
N LEU A 124 8.20 1.62 -21.92
CA LEU A 124 9.12 1.96 -20.84
C LEU A 124 10.56 1.72 -21.29
N LYS A 125 11.33 2.79 -21.50
CA LYS A 125 12.70 2.70 -22.03
C LYS A 125 13.77 2.42 -20.98
N ARG A 126 13.47 2.65 -19.70
CA ARG A 126 14.40 2.49 -18.59
C ARG A 126 13.74 1.71 -17.45
N PRO A 127 14.46 0.82 -16.76
CA PRO A 127 13.88 0.06 -15.66
C PRO A 127 13.51 0.99 -14.49
N LEU A 128 12.50 0.58 -13.72
CA LEU A 128 12.15 1.22 -12.45
C LEU A 128 13.20 0.84 -11.40
N THR A 129 13.75 1.80 -10.68
CA THR A 129 14.93 1.55 -9.81
C THR A 129 14.69 1.87 -8.35
N TYR A 130 13.92 2.90 -8.03
CA TYR A 130 13.60 3.27 -6.65
C TYR A 130 12.25 3.95 -6.53
N ALA A 131 11.79 4.11 -5.30
CA ALA A 131 10.59 4.89 -4.98
C ALA A 131 10.77 5.67 -3.69
N THR A 132 10.09 6.80 -3.61
CA THR A 132 9.84 7.52 -2.36
C THR A 132 8.44 7.17 -1.88
N GLN A 133 8.31 6.75 -0.63
CA GLN A 133 7.02 6.43 -0.02
C GLN A 133 6.83 7.26 1.25
N THR A 134 5.67 7.89 1.36
CA THR A 134 5.22 8.66 2.54
C THR A 134 4.01 7.96 3.14
N ILE A 135 3.99 7.83 4.47
CA ILE A 135 2.93 7.14 5.20
C ILE A 135 2.35 8.12 6.22
N ALA A 136 1.03 8.30 6.18
CA ALA A 136 0.29 9.16 7.09
C ALA A 136 -0.81 8.35 7.80
N ALA A 137 -1.08 8.72 9.06
CA ALA A 137 -2.26 8.25 9.76
C ALA A 137 -3.45 9.14 9.37
N VAL A 138 -4.54 8.52 8.93
CA VAL A 138 -5.76 9.23 8.52
C VAL A 138 -7.00 8.57 9.13
N ALA A 139 -8.11 9.31 9.13
CA ALA A 139 -9.42 8.74 9.40
C ALA A 139 -9.96 8.10 8.11
N MET A 140 -10.43 6.85 8.18
CA MET A 140 -10.92 6.12 7.01
C MET A 140 -12.06 6.87 6.30
N PRO A 141 -11.90 7.28 5.03
CA PRO A 141 -12.96 7.89 4.24
C PRO A 141 -14.15 6.95 4.08
N GLU A 142 -15.36 7.49 4.00
CA GLU A 142 -16.59 6.68 3.95
C GLU A 142 -16.65 5.74 2.73
N GLY A 143 -16.23 6.23 1.56
CA GLY A 143 -16.17 5.41 0.34
C GLY A 143 -15.22 4.22 0.47
N ASP A 144 -14.05 4.45 1.04
CA ASP A 144 -13.03 3.43 1.28
C ASP A 144 -13.45 2.45 2.38
N ALA A 145 -14.08 2.96 3.44
CA ALA A 145 -14.63 2.15 4.54
C ALA A 145 -15.61 1.09 4.03
N LYS A 146 -16.50 1.48 3.10
CA LYS A 146 -17.48 0.57 2.47
C LYS A 146 -16.78 -0.51 1.64
N LEU A 147 -15.77 -0.13 0.85
CA LEU A 147 -15.01 -1.08 0.01
C LEU A 147 -14.19 -2.06 0.87
N LEU A 148 -13.62 -1.58 1.97
CA LEU A 148 -12.74 -2.34 2.84
C LEU A 148 -13.50 -3.11 3.95
N GLY A 149 -14.80 -2.88 4.09
CA GLY A 149 -15.62 -3.53 5.11
C GLY A 149 -15.18 -3.16 6.53
N VAL A 150 -14.94 -1.87 6.77
CA VAL A 150 -14.60 -1.30 8.09
C VAL A 150 -15.48 -0.10 8.40
N PRO A 151 -15.58 0.35 9.67
CA PRO A 151 -16.33 1.56 10.01
C PRO A 151 -15.70 2.82 9.39
N SER A 152 -16.56 3.74 8.92
CA SER A 152 -16.12 5.09 8.53
C SER A 152 -15.45 5.80 9.71
N GLY A 153 -14.37 6.53 9.44
CA GLY A 153 -13.55 7.19 10.45
C GLY A 153 -12.64 6.28 11.28
N SER A 154 -12.66 4.96 11.06
CA SER A 154 -11.70 4.07 11.73
C SER A 154 -10.25 4.43 11.38
N PRO A 155 -9.25 4.12 12.24
CA PRO A 155 -7.85 4.41 11.93
C PRO A 155 -7.39 3.73 10.63
N ALA A 156 -6.75 4.50 9.76
CA ALA A 156 -6.20 4.04 8.51
C ALA A 156 -4.78 4.56 8.29
N LEU A 157 -4.04 3.85 7.45
CA LEU A 157 -2.74 4.29 6.96
C LEU A 157 -2.90 4.64 5.49
N GLU A 158 -2.61 5.89 5.15
CA GLU A 158 -2.51 6.36 3.77
C GLU A 158 -1.05 6.36 3.34
N CYS A 159 -0.78 5.74 2.20
CA CYS A 159 0.55 5.65 1.62
C CYS A 159 0.55 6.29 0.24
N GLU A 160 1.34 7.33 0.09
CA GLU A 160 1.69 7.90 -1.21
C GLU A 160 3.04 7.34 -1.64
N ARG A 161 3.16 6.92 -2.91
CA ARG A 161 4.42 6.41 -3.46
C ARG A 161 4.66 6.96 -4.84
N THR A 162 5.83 7.57 -5.04
CA THR A 162 6.35 7.95 -6.36
C THR A 162 7.47 7.00 -6.74
N THR A 163 7.39 6.41 -7.92
CA THR A 163 8.38 5.46 -8.45
C THR A 163 9.11 6.07 -9.63
N PHE A 164 10.43 5.87 -9.65
CA PHE A 164 11.34 6.49 -10.59
C PHE A 164 12.04 5.44 -11.46
N ASP A 165 12.34 5.82 -12.70
CA ASP A 165 13.23 5.05 -13.57
C ASP A 165 14.72 5.25 -13.20
N GLU A 166 15.61 4.52 -13.87
CA GLU A 166 17.06 4.67 -13.72
C GLU A 166 17.58 6.09 -14.04
N GLY A 167 16.86 6.85 -14.87
CA GLY A 167 17.16 8.24 -15.18
C GLY A 167 16.70 9.23 -14.10
N GLY A 168 16.01 8.77 -13.07
CA GLY A 168 15.42 9.60 -12.03
C GLY A 168 14.12 10.28 -12.44
N PHE A 169 13.49 9.86 -13.53
CA PHE A 169 12.20 10.39 -13.96
C PHE A 169 11.05 9.70 -13.21
N PRO A 170 10.06 10.45 -12.69
CA PRO A 170 8.88 9.86 -12.07
C PRO A 170 7.99 9.20 -13.13
N VAL A 171 7.74 7.90 -12.98
CA VAL A 171 6.99 7.09 -13.96
C VAL A 171 5.61 6.70 -13.43
N LEU A 172 5.51 6.48 -12.12
CA LEU A 172 4.31 5.97 -11.49
C LEU A 172 4.10 6.68 -10.16
N TYR A 173 2.88 7.16 -9.94
CA TYR A 173 2.41 7.62 -8.65
C TYR A 173 1.29 6.71 -8.17
N SER A 174 1.26 6.41 -6.87
CA SER A 174 0.18 5.62 -6.30
C SER A 174 -0.22 6.12 -4.92
N GLU A 175 -1.52 6.05 -4.65
CA GLU A 175 -2.11 6.26 -3.34
C GLU A 175 -2.75 4.96 -2.89
N SER A 176 -2.42 4.54 -1.68
CA SER A 176 -2.98 3.34 -1.07
C SER A 176 -3.55 3.66 0.30
N ILE A 177 -4.71 3.09 0.64
CA ILE A 177 -5.27 3.18 1.98
C ILE A 177 -5.48 1.80 2.56
N PHE A 178 -5.01 1.62 3.79
CA PHE A 178 -5.04 0.38 4.53
C PHE A 178 -5.81 0.55 5.85
N PRO A 179 -6.70 -0.38 6.22
CA PRO A 179 -7.26 -0.40 7.56
C PRO A 179 -6.14 -0.60 8.60
N GLY A 180 -6.01 0.32 9.57
CA GLY A 180 -4.92 0.30 10.55
C GLY A 180 -4.96 -0.90 11.49
N ASN A 181 -6.11 -1.57 11.61
CA ASN A 181 -6.24 -2.84 12.34
C ASN A 181 -5.80 -4.07 11.53
N ARG A 182 -5.52 -3.92 10.23
CA ARG A 182 -5.12 -5.01 9.33
C ARG A 182 -3.69 -4.89 8.81
N THR A 183 -3.06 -3.72 8.95
CA THR A 183 -1.77 -3.43 8.33
C THR A 183 -0.84 -2.72 9.30
N VAL A 184 0.41 -3.16 9.32
CA VAL A 184 1.52 -2.47 9.99
C VAL A 184 2.68 -2.33 9.03
N PHE A 185 3.44 -1.24 9.10
CA PHE A 185 4.69 -1.10 8.37
C PHE A 185 5.87 -1.36 9.30
N VAL A 186 6.82 -2.16 8.85
CA VAL A 186 7.99 -2.60 9.63
C VAL A 186 9.24 -2.23 8.87
N THR A 187 10.23 -1.68 9.56
CA THR A 187 11.57 -1.46 9.01
C THR A 187 12.60 -1.88 10.03
N GLU A 188 13.69 -2.47 9.57
CA GLU A 188 14.88 -2.66 10.39
C GLU A 188 15.77 -1.43 10.26
N LEU A 189 16.20 -0.87 11.38
CA LEU A 189 17.12 0.26 11.42
C LEU A 189 18.48 -0.26 11.89
N THR A 190 19.41 -0.38 10.96
CA THR A 190 20.81 -0.73 11.27
C THR A 190 21.61 0.54 11.49
N SER A 191 22.38 0.61 12.58
CA SER A 191 23.32 1.72 12.77
C SER A 191 24.48 1.61 11.77
N GLN A 192 24.90 2.74 11.20
CA GLN A 192 26.27 2.83 10.71
C GLN A 192 27.19 2.82 11.93
N VAL A 193 28.11 1.84 11.98
CA VAL A 193 29.17 1.79 13.00
C VAL A 193 29.91 3.15 12.99
N GLY A 194 29.72 3.95 14.03
CA GLY A 194 30.31 5.30 14.18
C GLY A 194 29.34 6.47 14.33
N SER A 195 28.03 6.32 14.05
CA SER A 195 27.09 7.45 14.05
C SER A 195 26.41 7.75 15.41
N ILE A 196 26.69 6.97 16.46
CA ILE A 196 26.16 7.21 17.82
C ILE A 196 27.31 7.70 18.72
N ALA A 197 28.02 8.74 18.31
CA ALA A 197 28.77 9.58 19.25
C ALA A 197 27.79 10.66 19.74
N PRO A 198 27.62 10.88 21.07
CA PRO A 198 26.78 11.96 21.55
C PRO A 198 27.42 13.29 21.14
N SER A 199 26.87 13.95 20.12
CA SER A 199 27.22 15.34 19.80
C SER A 199 26.74 16.20 20.96
N GLY A 200 27.65 16.49 21.88
CA GLY A 200 27.43 17.38 23.01
C GLY A 200 27.11 18.78 22.51
N LEU A 201 25.81 19.09 22.35
CA LEU A 201 25.34 20.46 22.40
C LEU A 201 25.33 20.87 23.89
N ARG A 202 26.33 21.66 24.29
CA ARG A 202 26.20 22.52 25.47
C ARG A 202 25.34 23.71 25.05
N LEU A 203 24.15 23.83 25.64
CA LEU A 203 23.46 25.12 25.72
C LEU A 203 24.36 26.03 26.54
N VAL A 204 24.71 27.19 25.98
CA VAL A 204 25.40 28.27 26.70
C VAL A 204 24.30 29.23 27.14
N ASP A 205 24.28 29.56 28.43
CA ASP A 205 23.40 30.56 29.03
C ASP A 205 23.70 31.98 28.52
#